data_AF-A0A151QQA6-F1
#
_entry.id   AF-A0A151QQA6-F1
#
_cell.length_a   1.000
_cell.length_b   1.000
_cell.length_c   1.000
_cell.angle_alpha   90.00
_cell.angle_beta   90.00
_cell.angle_gamma   90.00
#
_symmetry.space_group_name_H-M   'P 1'
#
loop_
_entity.id
_entity.type
_entity.pdbx_description
1 polymer ?
#
loop_
_entity_poly.entity_id
_entity_poly.type
_entity_poly.pdbx_seq_one_letter_code
_entity_poly.pdbx_strand_id
1 'polypeptide(L)'
;KSQKYNHSTLGIDEYFRISNCKNAKEMWDTLEVTHEGTNDVKRFRINTLTHEDELFRMNPNENIKDMQKRFTHIINHLTSLGKVFSNEDLINKVLKCLSKE
;
A
#
# COMPACT_ATOMS: atom_id res chain seq x y z
N LYS A 1 37.62 19.78 -11.02
CA LYS A 1 36.27 20.39 -11.07
C LYS A 1 35.30 19.35 -11.63
N SER A 2 34.83 18.43 -10.78
CA SER A 2 33.93 17.33 -11.16
C SER A 2 32.51 17.61 -10.67
N GLN A 3 31.96 18.75 -11.09
CA GLN A 3 30.57 19.13 -10.85
C GLN A 3 29.79 18.97 -12.15
N LYS A 4 29.74 17.74 -12.68
CA LYS A 4 29.03 17.47 -13.92
C LYS A 4 28.10 16.29 -13.74
N TYR A 5 26.80 16.64 -13.83
CA TYR A 5 25.64 15.79 -14.05
C TYR A 5 25.15 14.99 -12.84
N ASN A 6 24.12 15.50 -12.18
CA ASN A 6 23.01 14.72 -11.60
C ASN A 6 21.88 15.67 -11.13
N HIS A 7 21.44 16.61 -11.99
CA HIS A 7 20.40 17.59 -11.64
C HIS A 7 19.13 17.43 -12.49
N SER A 8 18.68 16.20 -12.75
CA SER A 8 17.54 16.00 -13.67
C SER A 8 16.62 14.84 -13.31
N THR A 9 16.45 14.53 -12.02
CA THR A 9 15.36 13.65 -11.56
C THR A 9 14.94 13.85 -10.09
N LEU A 10 15.82 14.35 -9.21
CA LEU A 10 15.51 14.53 -7.79
C LEU A 10 15.05 15.96 -7.51
N GLY A 11 13.90 16.12 -6.84
CA GLY A 11 13.44 17.43 -6.36
C GLY A 11 14.43 18.05 -5.37
N ILE A 12 14.46 19.38 -5.27
CA ILE A 12 15.34 20.10 -4.32
C ILE A 12 15.19 19.56 -2.89
N ASP A 13 13.97 19.21 -2.48
CA ASP A 13 13.67 18.63 -1.17
C ASP A 13 14.31 17.25 -0.95
N GLU A 14 14.37 16.43 -1.99
CA GLU A 14 15.01 15.11 -1.92
C GLU A 14 16.53 15.24 -1.83
N TYR A 15 17.10 16.18 -2.58
CA TYR A 15 18.53 16.48 -2.51
C TYR A 15 18.93 16.92 -1.10
N PHE A 16 18.19 17.84 -0.49
CA PHE A 16 18.49 18.26 0.89
C PHE A 16 18.36 17.11 1.89
N ARG A 17 17.35 16.24 1.75
CA ARG A 17 17.17 15.08 2.64
C ARG A 17 18.33 14.09 2.57
N ILE A 18 18.86 13.83 1.38
CA ILE A 18 19.90 12.82 1.19
C ILE A 18 21.31 13.39 1.23
N SER A 19 21.47 14.71 1.20
CA SER A 19 22.77 15.40 1.20
C SER A 19 23.64 15.09 2.42
N ASN A 20 23.02 14.64 3.53
CA ASN A 20 23.71 14.31 4.78
C ASN A 20 24.00 12.80 4.94
N CYS A 21 23.62 11.97 3.97
CA CYS A 21 23.92 10.54 3.96
C CYS A 21 25.40 10.29 3.61
N LYS A 22 26.06 9.40 4.36
CA LYS A 22 27.52 9.16 4.23
C LYS A 22 27.88 8.15 3.15
N ASN A 23 26.92 7.32 2.74
CA ASN A 23 27.13 6.27 1.75
C ASN A 23 25.85 6.02 0.94
N ALA A 24 26.00 5.29 -0.17
CA ALA A 24 24.88 4.98 -1.08
C ALA A 24 23.75 4.20 -0.41
N LYS A 25 24.05 3.36 0.59
CA LYS A 25 23.03 2.59 1.32
C LYS A 25 22.15 3.53 2.17
N GLU A 26 22.74 4.43 2.93
CA GLU A 26 21.98 5.44 3.70
C GLU A 26 21.12 6.34 2.81
N MET A 27 21.65 6.68 1.62
CA MET A 27 20.92 7.46 0.62
C MET A 27 19.68 6.69 0.12
N TRP A 28 19.86 5.41 -0.20
CA TRP A 28 18.78 4.52 -0.63
C TRP A 28 17.75 4.28 0.48
N ASP A 29 18.18 3.96 1.71
CA ASP A 29 17.31 3.73 2.86
C ASP A 29 16.46 5.00 3.17
N THR A 30 17.05 6.19 3.03
CA THR A 30 16.34 7.48 3.24
C THR A 30 15.29 7.74 2.16
N LEU A 31 15.60 7.41 0.90
CA LEU A 31 14.66 7.53 -0.21
C LEU A 31 13.53 6.49 -0.07
N GLU A 32 13.85 5.25 0.29
CA GLU A 32 12.88 4.18 0.53
C GLU A 32 11.91 4.58 1.65
N VAL A 33 12.40 5.06 2.79
CA VAL A 33 11.56 5.53 3.90
C VAL A 33 10.72 6.75 3.50
N THR A 34 11.28 7.66 2.70
CA THR A 34 10.58 8.88 2.27
C THR A 34 9.42 8.58 1.33
N HIS A 35 9.59 7.66 0.38
CA HIS A 35 8.61 7.39 -0.68
C HIS A 35 7.69 6.22 -0.36
N GLU A 36 8.23 5.17 0.27
CA GLU A 36 7.48 3.94 0.55
C GLU A 36 7.05 3.82 2.02
N GLY A 37 7.58 4.69 2.90
CA GLY A 37 7.39 4.62 4.34
C GLY A 37 8.34 3.60 5.01
N THR A 38 8.39 3.60 6.34
CA THR A 38 9.14 2.57 7.08
C THR A 38 8.47 1.21 6.98
N ASN A 39 9.23 0.13 7.20
CA ASN A 39 8.68 -1.23 7.30
C ASN A 39 7.56 -1.33 8.34
N ASP A 40 7.64 -0.58 9.43
CA ASP A 40 6.58 -0.53 10.46
C ASP A 40 5.29 0.11 9.93
N VAL A 41 5.39 1.18 9.13
CA VAL A 41 4.22 1.79 8.47
C VAL A 41 3.60 0.82 7.46
N LYS A 42 4.42 0.13 6.65
CA LYS A 42 3.94 -0.91 5.72
C LYS A 42 3.21 -2.02 6.49
N ARG A 43 3.80 -2.54 7.56
CA ARG A 43 3.20 -3.59 8.40
C ARG A 43 1.91 -3.14 9.07
N PHE A 44 1.88 -1.92 9.60
CA PHE A 44 0.66 -1.35 10.19
C PHE A 44 -0.46 -1.27 9.15
N ARG A 45 -0.17 -0.76 7.94
CA ARG A 45 -1.15 -0.70 6.83
C ARG A 45 -1.68 -2.08 6.44
N ILE A 46 -0.81 -3.09 6.34
CA ILE A 46 -1.23 -4.48 6.07
C ILE A 46 -2.16 -4.98 7.16
N ASN A 47 -1.83 -4.75 8.43
CA ASN A 47 -2.66 -5.18 9.57
C ASN A 47 -4.03 -4.49 9.55
N THR A 48 -4.08 -3.17 9.36
CA THR A 48 -5.33 -2.40 9.29
C THR A 48 -6.22 -2.91 8.15
N LEU A 49 -5.67 -3.02 6.94
CA LEU A 49 -6.43 -3.49 5.79
C LEU A 49 -6.87 -4.95 5.93
N THR A 50 -6.03 -5.81 6.52
CA THR A 50 -6.40 -7.21 6.78
C THR A 50 -7.55 -7.29 7.78
N HIS A 51 -7.56 -6.43 8.81
CA HIS A 51 -8.67 -6.35 9.75
C HIS A 51 -9.96 -5.85 9.10
N GLU A 52 -9.88 -4.82 8.25
CA GLU A 52 -11.03 -4.33 7.48
C GLU A 52 -11.60 -5.40 6.54
N ASP A 53 -10.71 -6.16 5.91
CA ASP A 53 -11.01 -7.27 5.00
C ASP A 53 -11.67 -8.47 5.73
N GLU A 54 -11.25 -8.78 6.95
CA GLU A 54 -11.85 -9.81 7.82
C GLU A 54 -13.25 -9.42 8.32
N LEU A 55 -13.44 -8.14 8.65
CA LEU A 55 -14.73 -7.61 9.10
C LEU A 55 -15.64 -7.17 7.94
N PHE A 56 -15.19 -7.34 6.70
CA PHE A 56 -15.88 -6.84 5.53
C PHE A 56 -17.25 -7.51 5.38
N ARG A 57 -18.29 -6.68 5.35
CA ARG A 57 -19.67 -7.11 5.10
C ARG A 57 -20.39 -6.07 4.25
N MET A 58 -21.46 -6.51 3.61
CA MET A 58 -22.37 -5.60 2.93
C MET A 58 -23.14 -4.79 3.99
N ASN A 59 -23.21 -3.47 3.79
CA ASN A 59 -23.95 -2.61 4.70
C ASN A 59 -25.47 -2.67 4.42
N PRO A 60 -26.36 -2.42 5.42
CA PRO A 60 -27.81 -2.58 5.26
C PRO A 60 -28.45 -1.75 4.13
N ASN A 61 -27.88 -0.60 3.78
CA ASN A 61 -28.39 0.32 2.76
C ASN A 61 -27.44 0.48 1.56
N GLU A 62 -26.46 -0.40 1.46
CA GLU A 62 -25.50 -0.38 0.37
C GLU A 62 -26.01 -1.24 -0.79
N ASN A 63 -25.76 -0.82 -2.03
CA ASN A 63 -26.03 -1.65 -3.19
C ASN A 63 -24.81 -2.51 -3.55
N ILE A 64 -25.03 -3.57 -4.34
CA ILE A 64 -23.98 -4.52 -4.71
C ILE A 64 -22.79 -3.84 -5.43
N LYS A 65 -23.04 -2.82 -6.26
CA LYS A 65 -21.95 -2.13 -6.98
C LYS A 65 -21.05 -1.35 -6.03
N ASP A 66 -21.61 -0.68 -5.04
CA ASP A 66 -20.84 0.08 -4.06
C ASP A 66 -20.09 -0.85 -3.10
N MET A 67 -20.70 -1.97 -2.71
CA MET A 67 -20.01 -3.04 -1.98
C MET A 67 -18.81 -3.57 -2.77
N GLN A 68 -19.00 -3.92 -4.06
CA GLN A 68 -17.94 -4.40 -4.93
C GLN A 68 -16.80 -3.39 -5.09
N LYS A 69 -17.10 -2.09 -5.17
CA LYS A 69 -16.06 -1.05 -5.20
C LYS A 69 -15.22 -1.05 -3.93
N ARG A 70 -15.84 -1.09 -2.75
CA ARG A 70 -15.11 -1.14 -1.46
C ARG A 70 -14.27 -2.42 -1.34
N PHE A 71 -14.85 -3.56 -1.72
CA PHE A 71 -14.14 -4.84 -1.72
C PHE A 71 -12.90 -4.78 -2.62
N THR A 72 -13.08 -4.32 -3.86
CA THR A 72 -11.97 -4.17 -4.84
C THR A 72 -10.90 -3.22 -4.33
N HIS A 73 -11.29 -2.12 -3.67
CA HIS A 73 -10.34 -1.18 -3.08
C HIS A 73 -9.44 -1.86 -2.03
N ILE A 74 -10.03 -2.61 -1.10
CA ILE A 74 -9.29 -3.33 -0.04
C ILE A 74 -8.36 -4.38 -0.64
N ILE A 75 -8.87 -5.23 -1.55
CA ILE A 75 -8.09 -6.30 -2.18
C ILE A 75 -6.93 -5.73 -3.01
N ASN A 76 -7.16 -4.67 -3.78
CA ASN A 76 -6.11 -4.03 -4.58
C ASN A 76 -5.00 -3.43 -3.70
N HIS A 77 -5.37 -2.82 -2.57
CA HIS A 77 -4.41 -2.26 -1.63
C HIS A 77 -3.61 -3.36 -0.89
N LEU A 78 -4.26 -4.46 -0.52
CA LEU A 78 -3.54 -5.60 0.05
C LEU A 78 -2.61 -6.25 -0.98
N THR A 79 -3.04 -6.33 -2.24
CA THR A 79 -2.24 -6.87 -3.34
C THR A 79 -1.02 -5.99 -3.64
N SER A 80 -1.18 -4.66 -3.64
CA SER A 80 -0.05 -3.74 -3.83
C SER A 80 0.96 -3.77 -2.68
N LEU A 81 0.54 -4.25 -1.50
CA LEU A 81 1.40 -4.51 -0.34
C LEU A 81 1.97 -5.95 -0.30
N GLY A 82 1.75 -6.73 -1.37
CA GLY A 82 2.36 -8.06 -1.55
C GLY A 82 1.52 -9.25 -1.08
N LYS A 83 0.27 -9.04 -0.66
CA LYS A 83 -0.65 -10.16 -0.33
C LYS A 83 -1.15 -10.81 -1.62
N VAL A 84 -1.15 -12.13 -1.68
CA VAL A 84 -1.63 -12.89 -2.84
C VAL A 84 -2.99 -13.50 -2.51
N PHE A 85 -3.93 -13.38 -3.42
CA PHE A 85 -5.25 -13.99 -3.32
C PHE A 85 -5.49 -14.91 -4.51
N SER A 86 -6.01 -16.11 -4.26
CA SER A 86 -6.54 -16.95 -5.34
C SER A 86 -7.93 -16.47 -5.76
N ASN A 87 -8.36 -16.86 -6.97
CA ASN A 87 -9.73 -16.59 -7.40
C ASN A 87 -10.77 -17.24 -6.47
N GLU A 88 -10.46 -18.44 -5.96
CA GLU A 88 -11.33 -19.14 -5.00
C GLU A 88 -11.48 -18.35 -3.69
N ASP A 89 -10.39 -17.78 -3.16
CA ASP A 89 -10.43 -16.94 -1.96
C ASP A 89 -11.37 -15.75 -2.15
N LEU A 90 -11.23 -15.06 -3.29
CA LEU A 90 -12.04 -13.88 -3.59
C LEU A 90 -13.52 -14.23 -3.76
N ILE A 91 -13.84 -15.32 -4.45
CA ILE A 91 -15.21 -15.81 -4.63
C ILE A 91 -15.82 -16.17 -3.28
N ASN A 92 -15.14 -16.99 -2.48
CA ASN A 92 -15.60 -17.38 -1.15
C ASN A 92 -15.85 -16.18 -0.25
N LYS A 93 -15.02 -15.14 -0.39
CA LYS A 93 -15.18 -13.91 0.38
C LYS A 93 -16.41 -13.12 -0.01
N VAL A 94 -16.61 -12.89 -1.31
CA VAL A 94 -17.82 -12.21 -1.81
C VAL A 94 -19.08 -12.97 -1.41
N LEU A 95 -19.06 -14.31 -1.49
CA LEU A 95 -20.19 -15.15 -1.06
C LEU A 95 -20.48 -14.98 0.44
N LYS A 96 -19.47 -14.99 1.31
CA LYS A 96 -19.64 -14.76 2.77
C LYS A 96 -20.22 -13.38 3.09
N CYS A 97 -19.85 -12.35 2.32
CA CYS A 97 -20.35 -11.00 2.55
C CYS A 97 -21.80 -10.79 2.08
N LEU A 98 -22.26 -11.63 1.15
CA LEU A 98 -23.61 -11.60 0.59
C LEU A 98 -24.56 -12.61 1.26
N SER A 99 -24.04 -13.68 1.86
CA SER A 99 -24.83 -14.60 2.67
C SER A 99 -25.30 -13.84 3.92
N LYS A 100 -26.57 -13.46 3.92
CA LYS A 100 -27.27 -13.04 5.14
C LYS A 100 -27.26 -14.24 6.08
N GLU A 101 -26.54 -14.16 7.19
CA GLU A 101 -26.98 -14.89 8.38
C GLU A 101 -28.34 -14.36 8.81
#